data_AF-A0A9D7ZPS9-F1
#
_entry.id   AF-A0A9D7ZPS9-F1
#
_cell.length_a   1.000
_cell.length_b   1.000
_cell.length_c   1.000
_cell.angle_alpha   90.00
_cell.angle_beta   90.00
_cell.angle_gamma   90.00
#
_symmetry.space_group_name_H-M   'P 1'
#
loop_
_entity.id
_entity.type
_entity.pdbx_description
1 polymer ?
#
loop_
_entity_poly.entity_id
_entity_poly.type
_entity_poly.pdbx_seq_one_letter_code
_entity_poly.pdbx_strand_id
1 'polypeptide(L)'
;MKILSAIFIVLLLNLSESHSLEVFNCTDSPTDQMEVFKKWDNCLGTVNYPSGSVFVGEWKKGQKFRGKQVYIDGTYYQGEWKNGVYHGKGIKTSKFFFNKEGVWQNGKFQIRMKVDVENYIGEEYCIEKGLVKGSAEYDKCLMELTLLN
;
A
#
# COMPACT_ATOMS: atom_id res chain seq x y z
N MET A 1 34.81 45.28 -13.88
CA MET A 1 33.50 45.37 -13.19
C MET A 1 32.43 44.77 -14.08
N LYS A 2 31.99 43.55 -13.76
CA LYS A 2 30.66 42.95 -14.02
C LYS A 2 30.78 41.49 -13.62
N ILE A 3 30.48 41.23 -12.36
CA ILE A 3 30.31 39.89 -11.79
C ILE A 3 29.00 39.37 -12.40
N LEU A 4 29.08 38.73 -13.56
CA LEU A 4 28.04 37.82 -14.05
C LEU A 4 28.26 36.51 -13.29
N SER A 5 27.98 36.51 -11.99
CA SER A 5 26.74 35.98 -11.46
C SER A 5 26.69 34.47 -11.65
N ALA A 6 27.54 33.78 -10.88
CA ALA A 6 27.41 32.35 -10.57
C ALA A 6 26.02 32.00 -9.99
N ILE A 7 25.18 33.00 -9.72
CA ILE A 7 23.80 32.87 -9.28
C ILE A 7 22.90 32.32 -10.40
N PHE A 8 23.24 32.48 -11.69
CA PHE A 8 22.39 31.99 -12.79
C PHE A 8 22.52 30.48 -13.06
N ILE A 9 23.66 29.86 -12.70
CA ILE A 9 23.87 28.41 -12.91
C ILE A 9 23.23 27.58 -11.76
N VAL A 10 23.13 28.14 -10.56
CA VAL A 10 22.47 27.47 -9.42
C VAL A 10 20.94 27.34 -9.64
N LEU A 11 20.35 28.15 -10.51
CA LEU A 11 18.92 28.08 -10.82
C LEU A 11 18.50 26.88 -11.69
N LEU A 12 19.44 26.16 -12.31
CA LEU A 12 19.13 25.01 -13.18
C LEU A 12 19.42 23.64 -12.55
N LEU A 13 19.95 23.57 -11.33
CA LEU A 13 20.26 22.30 -10.66
C LEU A 13 19.18 21.80 -9.68
N ASN A 14 18.05 22.49 -9.53
CA ASN A 14 16.97 22.11 -8.61
C ASN A 14 15.61 21.92 -9.29
N LEU A 15 15.58 21.31 -10.48
CA LEU A 15 14.34 20.80 -11.06
C LEU A 15 14.32 19.27 -11.05
N SER A 16 14.49 18.72 -9.86
CA SER A 16 13.87 17.46 -9.48
C SER A 16 13.24 17.63 -8.10
N GLU A 17 12.31 18.57 -7.99
CA GLU A 17 11.31 18.46 -6.94
C GLU A 17 10.54 17.18 -7.22
N SER A 18 10.91 16.10 -6.54
CA SER A 18 10.01 14.98 -6.36
C SER A 18 8.74 15.58 -5.77
N HIS A 19 7.67 15.68 -6.56
CA HIS A 19 6.35 16.01 -6.06
C HIS A 19 5.92 14.91 -5.09
N SER A 20 6.38 15.00 -3.83
CA SER A 20 5.70 14.36 -2.73
C SER A 20 4.33 15.02 -2.68
N LEU A 21 3.30 14.30 -3.11
CA LEU A 21 1.91 14.69 -2.87
C LEU A 21 1.79 15.04 -1.39
N GLU A 22 1.62 16.33 -1.07
CA GLU A 22 1.39 16.77 0.29
C GLU A 22 0.03 16.21 0.72
N VAL A 23 0.04 15.12 1.47
CA VAL A 23 -1.18 14.57 2.03
C VAL A 23 -1.49 15.36 3.30
N PHE A 24 -2.47 16.26 3.21
CA PHE A 24 -2.87 17.12 4.32
C PHE A 24 -3.66 16.34 5.38
N ASN A 25 -3.70 16.85 6.61
CA ASN A 25 -4.59 16.30 7.64
C ASN A 25 -6.05 16.67 7.37
N CYS A 26 -6.97 15.77 7.68
CA CYS A 26 -8.39 16.03 7.57
C CYS A 26 -8.82 17.14 8.54
N THR A 27 -9.56 18.13 8.05
CA THR A 27 -10.13 19.19 8.89
C THR A 27 -11.18 18.58 9.81
N ASP A 28 -10.93 18.66 11.12
CA ASP A 28 -11.62 17.92 12.19
C ASP A 28 -11.52 16.40 11.99
N SER A 29 -11.02 15.69 13.01
CA SER A 29 -10.80 14.25 12.94
C SER A 29 -12.07 13.51 12.50
N PRO A 30 -11.96 12.53 11.58
CA PRO A 30 -13.09 11.73 11.16
C PRO A 30 -13.83 11.08 12.34
N THR A 31 -15.16 11.14 12.30
CA THR A 31 -16.04 10.63 13.36
C THR A 31 -16.90 9.49 12.84
N ASP A 32 -17.34 8.60 13.75
CA ASP A 32 -18.27 7.50 13.44
C ASP A 32 -19.73 7.96 13.26
N GLN A 33 -20.01 9.26 13.39
CA GLN A 33 -21.35 9.80 13.23
C GLN A 33 -21.67 10.03 11.75
N MET A 34 -22.85 9.53 11.35
CA MET A 34 -23.36 9.41 9.98
C MET A 34 -23.59 10.74 9.25
N GLU A 35 -23.33 11.88 9.90
CA GLU A 35 -23.59 13.19 9.32
C GLU A 35 -22.30 13.79 8.75
N VAL A 36 -22.36 14.17 7.47
CA VAL A 36 -21.33 14.84 6.65
C VAL A 36 -20.33 13.92 5.90
N PHE A 37 -20.85 13.03 5.05
CA PHE A 37 -20.08 12.24 4.06
C PHE A 37 -19.29 13.04 2.99
N LYS A 38 -19.12 14.36 3.11
CA LYS A 38 -18.44 15.18 2.09
C LYS A 38 -17.34 16.09 2.61
N LYS A 39 -16.87 15.93 3.85
CA LYS A 39 -15.83 16.80 4.42
C LYS A 39 -14.39 16.33 4.17
N TRP A 40 -14.13 15.03 4.24
CA TRP A 40 -12.77 14.49 4.24
C TRP A 40 -12.40 13.92 2.87
N ASP A 41 -11.59 14.62 2.11
CA ASP A 41 -11.11 14.17 0.80
C ASP A 41 -9.60 14.43 0.63
N ASN A 42 -8.89 13.40 0.18
CA ASN A 42 -7.44 13.37 -0.01
C ASN A 42 -6.66 13.87 1.23
N CYS A 43 -7.04 13.35 2.40
CA CYS A 43 -6.45 13.76 3.68
C CYS A 43 -6.19 12.58 4.63
N LEU A 44 -5.30 12.76 5.62
CA LEU A 44 -5.02 11.79 6.69
C LEU A 44 -5.87 12.09 7.93
N GLY A 45 -6.43 11.05 8.53
CA GLY A 45 -7.24 11.21 9.74
C GLY A 45 -7.35 9.95 10.56
N THR A 46 -7.72 10.15 11.83
CA THR A 46 -7.96 9.09 12.82
C THR A 46 -9.41 9.10 13.23
N VAL A 47 -10.05 7.93 13.25
CA VAL A 47 -11.38 7.72 13.81
C VAL A 47 -11.31 6.69 14.94
N ASN A 48 -11.93 7.04 16.06
CA ASN A 48 -12.14 6.14 17.19
C ASN A 48 -13.59 5.67 17.15
N TYR A 49 -13.80 4.37 17.06
CA TYR A 49 -15.13 3.77 17.01
C TYR A 49 -15.66 3.48 18.43
N PRO A 50 -16.98 3.53 18.67
CA PRO A 50 -17.60 3.13 19.94
C PRO A 50 -17.28 1.69 20.35
N SER A 51 -16.97 0.82 19.39
CA SER A 51 -16.49 -0.55 19.62
C SER A 51 -15.11 -0.63 20.27
N GLY A 52 -14.41 0.50 20.41
CA GLY A 52 -13.02 0.59 20.87
C GLY A 52 -11.98 0.30 19.78
N SER A 53 -12.41 0.04 18.54
CA SER A 53 -11.50 -0.04 17.40
C SER A 53 -11.04 1.35 16.95
N VAL A 54 -9.85 1.44 16.36
CA VAL A 54 -9.26 2.70 15.89
C VAL A 54 -8.82 2.52 14.44
N PHE A 55 -9.19 3.46 13.56
CA PHE A 55 -8.64 3.54 12.21
C PHE A 55 -7.78 4.79 12.05
N VAL A 56 -6.61 4.63 11.44
CA VAL A 56 -5.68 5.69 11.06
C VAL A 56 -5.34 5.53 9.59
N GLY A 57 -5.58 6.55 8.78
CA GLY A 57 -5.26 6.48 7.36
C GLY A 57 -5.82 7.59 6.50
N GLU A 58 -5.70 7.39 5.20
CA GLU A 58 -6.19 8.24 4.12
C GLU A 58 -7.70 8.13 3.99
N TRP A 59 -8.33 9.30 3.82
CA TRP A 59 -9.74 9.49 3.55
C TRP A 59 -9.92 10.08 2.17
N LYS A 60 -10.85 9.52 1.41
CA LYS A 60 -11.21 9.97 0.07
C LYS A 60 -12.71 9.98 -0.07
N LYS A 61 -13.30 11.11 -0.49
CA LYS A 61 -14.74 11.31 -0.63
C LYS A 61 -15.54 10.85 0.60
N GLY A 62 -15.04 11.21 1.79
CA GLY A 62 -15.66 10.87 3.08
C GLY A 62 -15.51 9.41 3.51
N GLN A 63 -14.70 8.60 2.82
CA GLN A 63 -14.54 7.18 3.11
C GLN A 63 -13.09 6.81 3.37
N LYS A 64 -12.87 5.77 4.20
CA LYS A 64 -11.57 5.11 4.33
C LYS A 64 -11.07 4.69 2.95
N PHE A 65 -9.83 5.04 2.63
CA PHE A 65 -9.18 4.68 1.37
C PHE A 65 -7.97 3.77 1.59
N ARG A 66 -7.00 4.18 2.41
CA ARG A 66 -5.81 3.38 2.76
C ARG A 66 -5.46 3.60 4.21
N GLY A 67 -5.16 2.55 4.96
CA GLY A 67 -4.78 2.73 6.36
C GLY A 67 -4.86 1.49 7.22
N LYS A 68 -4.65 1.69 8.51
CA LYS A 68 -4.65 0.67 9.56
C LYS A 68 -5.91 0.77 10.39
N GLN A 69 -6.66 -0.31 10.54
CA GLN A 69 -7.66 -0.46 11.59
C GLN A 69 -7.17 -1.46 12.63
N VAL A 70 -7.03 -1.02 13.88
CA VAL A 70 -6.75 -1.86 15.04
C VAL A 70 -8.06 -2.16 15.74
N TYR A 71 -8.33 -3.43 15.98
CA TYR A 71 -9.52 -3.92 16.67
C TYR A 71 -9.26 -3.98 18.17
N ILE A 72 -10.35 -3.96 18.95
CA ILE A 72 -10.31 -4.02 20.42
C ILE A 72 -9.54 -5.24 20.95
N ASP A 73 -9.51 -6.30 20.15
CA ASP A 73 -8.87 -7.57 20.48
C ASP A 73 -7.37 -7.61 20.14
N GLY A 74 -6.80 -6.48 19.70
CA GLY A 74 -5.40 -6.30 19.31
C GLY A 74 -5.07 -6.73 17.88
N THR A 75 -5.98 -7.39 17.17
CA THR A 75 -5.79 -7.70 15.75
C THR A 75 -5.91 -6.43 14.90
N TYR A 76 -5.41 -6.47 13.67
CA TYR A 76 -5.52 -5.33 12.77
C TYR A 76 -5.67 -5.74 11.31
N TYR A 77 -6.17 -4.80 10.52
CA TYR A 77 -6.02 -4.80 9.07
C TYR A 77 -5.28 -3.55 8.63
N GLN A 78 -4.27 -3.72 7.77
CA GLN A 78 -3.55 -2.64 7.10
C GLN A 78 -3.69 -2.86 5.60
N GLY A 79 -4.25 -1.89 4.88
CA GLY A 79 -4.41 -2.04 3.43
C GLY A 79 -5.38 -1.03 2.84
N GLU A 80 -5.89 -1.38 1.66
CA GLU A 80 -6.85 -0.56 0.94
C GLU A 80 -8.29 -0.84 1.40
N TRP A 81 -9.14 0.16 1.26
CA TRP A 81 -10.52 0.15 1.72
C TRP A 81 -11.42 0.65 0.61
N LYS A 82 -12.61 0.07 0.53
CA LYS A 82 -13.66 0.50 -0.39
C LYS A 82 -15.02 0.26 0.24
N ASN A 83 -15.88 1.28 0.30
CA ASN A 83 -17.21 1.17 0.89
C ASN A 83 -17.19 0.57 2.31
N GLY A 84 -16.20 0.95 3.12
CA GLY A 84 -16.06 0.50 4.51
C GLY A 84 -15.48 -0.91 4.71
N VAL A 85 -15.24 -1.69 3.65
CA VAL A 85 -14.69 -3.05 3.74
C VAL A 85 -13.27 -3.14 3.18
N TYR A 86 -12.53 -4.17 3.59
CA TYR A 86 -11.18 -4.46 3.07
C TYR A 86 -11.20 -4.66 1.55
N HIS A 87 -10.22 -4.08 0.88
CA HIS A 87 -10.08 -4.14 -0.57
C HIS A 87 -8.61 -4.09 -1.00
N GLY A 88 -8.33 -4.37 -2.27
CA GLY A 88 -7.00 -4.23 -2.85
C GLY A 88 -5.92 -4.99 -2.09
N LYS A 89 -4.72 -4.44 -1.99
CA LYS A 89 -3.62 -5.05 -1.25
C LYS A 89 -3.78 -4.78 0.25
N GLY A 90 -3.56 -5.80 1.07
CA GLY A 90 -3.55 -5.62 2.51
C GLY A 90 -3.12 -6.85 3.31
N ILE A 91 -2.79 -6.61 4.57
CA ILE A 91 -2.44 -7.61 5.57
C ILE A 91 -3.45 -7.56 6.72
N LYS A 92 -4.02 -8.73 7.03
CA LYS A 92 -4.84 -8.93 8.22
C LYS A 92 -4.09 -9.80 9.21
N THR A 93 -3.97 -9.37 10.46
CA THR A 93 -3.39 -10.20 11.51
C THR A 93 -4.42 -11.11 12.15
N SER A 94 -3.92 -12.23 12.67
CA SER A 94 -4.65 -13.16 13.50
C SER A 94 -3.98 -13.24 14.86
N LYS A 95 -4.74 -13.52 15.92
CA LYS A 95 -4.19 -13.77 17.26
C LYS A 95 -3.21 -14.95 17.30
N PHE A 96 -3.28 -15.85 16.32
CA PHE A 96 -2.55 -17.12 16.29
C PHE A 96 -1.48 -17.17 15.19
N PHE A 97 -0.69 -16.09 15.08
CA PHE A 97 0.55 -15.98 14.30
C PHE A 97 0.46 -15.95 12.76
N PHE A 98 -0.57 -16.54 12.13
CA PHE A 98 -0.66 -16.52 10.67
C PHE A 98 -1.37 -15.25 10.17
N ASN A 99 -0.58 -14.29 9.70
CA ASN A 99 -1.09 -13.11 9.00
C ASN A 99 -1.53 -13.49 7.59
N LYS A 100 -2.65 -12.90 7.13
CA LYS A 100 -3.12 -13.02 5.75
C LYS A 100 -2.74 -11.77 4.98
N GLU A 101 -1.63 -11.86 4.26
CA GLU A 101 -1.17 -10.82 3.34
C GLU A 101 -1.57 -11.17 1.91
N GLY A 102 -2.25 -10.26 1.22
CA GLY A 102 -2.68 -10.52 -0.14
C GLY A 102 -3.76 -9.58 -0.66
N VAL A 103 -4.51 -10.07 -1.65
CA VAL A 103 -5.58 -9.31 -2.29
C VAL A 103 -6.91 -9.55 -1.58
N TRP A 104 -7.61 -8.46 -1.29
CA TRP A 104 -8.92 -8.43 -0.65
C TRP A 104 -9.97 -7.88 -1.61
N GLN A 105 -11.14 -8.51 -1.63
CA GLN A 105 -12.29 -8.04 -2.39
C GLN A 105 -13.56 -8.20 -1.56
N ASN A 106 -14.31 -7.11 -1.41
CA ASN A 106 -15.55 -7.06 -0.63
C ASN A 106 -15.39 -7.68 0.78
N GLY A 107 -14.28 -7.34 1.47
CA GLY A 107 -13.97 -7.86 2.81
C GLY A 107 -13.42 -9.29 2.85
N LYS A 108 -13.34 -10.00 1.72
CA LYS A 108 -12.89 -11.40 1.64
C LYS A 108 -11.47 -11.49 1.07
N PHE A 109 -10.64 -12.29 1.71
CA PHE A 109 -9.31 -12.65 1.22
C PHE A 109 -9.46 -13.50 -0.05
N GLN A 110 -8.84 -13.07 -1.14
CA GLN A 110 -8.92 -13.75 -2.43
C GLN A 110 -7.71 -14.64 -2.61
N ILE A 111 -6.54 -14.02 -2.72
CA ILE A 111 -5.28 -14.71 -2.96
C ILE A 111 -4.21 -14.12 -2.05
N ARG A 112 -3.33 -14.99 -1.56
CA ARG A 112 -2.10 -14.55 -0.92
C ARG A 112 -1.29 -13.81 -1.98
N MET A 113 -0.87 -12.58 -1.69
CA MET A 113 0.26 -12.05 -2.45
C MET A 113 1.38 -13.00 -2.07
N LYS A 114 1.80 -13.85 -3.02
CA LYS A 114 3.06 -14.52 -2.86
C LYS A 114 4.02 -13.36 -2.55
N VAL A 115 4.55 -13.28 -1.32
CA VAL A 115 6.00 -13.12 -1.24
C VAL A 115 6.41 -14.23 -2.15
N ASP A 116 6.95 -13.83 -3.28
CA ASP A 116 7.36 -14.65 -4.38
C ASP A 116 8.30 -15.71 -3.82
N VAL A 117 7.79 -16.73 -3.13
CA VAL A 117 8.56 -17.82 -2.53
C VAL A 117 8.63 -18.89 -3.59
N GLU A 118 7.55 -19.12 -4.34
CA GLU A 118 7.60 -19.86 -5.61
C GLU A 118 8.35 -19.09 -6.70
N ASN A 119 8.23 -17.76 -6.75
CA ASN A 119 9.09 -16.96 -7.63
C ASN A 119 10.52 -16.92 -7.08
N TYR A 120 10.80 -16.88 -5.77
CA TYR A 120 12.16 -16.93 -5.23
C TYR A 120 12.79 -18.30 -5.47
N ILE A 121 12.07 -19.39 -5.22
CA ILE A 121 12.51 -20.77 -5.53
C ILE A 121 12.63 -20.95 -7.04
N GLY A 122 11.73 -20.39 -7.84
CA GLY A 122 11.81 -20.42 -9.31
C GLY A 122 12.95 -19.59 -9.85
N GLU A 123 13.18 -18.39 -9.31
CA GLU A 123 14.29 -17.51 -9.65
C GLU A 123 15.61 -18.18 -9.24
N GLU A 124 15.72 -18.74 -8.03
CA GLU A 124 16.87 -19.50 -7.54
C GLU A 124 17.14 -20.72 -8.44
N TYR A 125 16.11 -21.52 -8.77
CA TYR A 125 16.22 -22.65 -9.68
C TYR A 125 16.68 -22.26 -11.09
N CYS A 126 16.12 -21.18 -11.66
CA CYS A 126 16.52 -20.70 -12.98
C CYS A 126 17.95 -20.14 -12.96
N ILE A 127 18.37 -19.49 -11.87
CA ILE A 127 19.75 -19.01 -11.66
C ILE A 127 20.72 -20.18 -11.48
N GLU A 128 20.37 -21.23 -10.73
CA GLU A 128 21.17 -22.44 -10.55
C GLU A 128 21.40 -23.19 -11.88
N LYS A 129 20.46 -23.09 -12.81
CA LYS A 129 20.63 -23.55 -14.21
C LYS A 129 21.55 -22.65 -15.06
N GLY A 130 22.05 -21.56 -14.50
CA GLY A 130 22.92 -20.60 -15.18
C GLY A 130 22.17 -19.63 -16.09
N LEU A 131 20.85 -19.46 -15.92
CA LEU A 131 20.07 -18.52 -16.73
C LEU A 131 20.24 -17.09 -16.20
N VAL A 132 20.38 -16.13 -17.12
CA VAL A 132 20.58 -14.73 -16.78
C VAL A 132 19.22 -14.05 -16.56
N LYS A 133 19.05 -13.40 -15.41
CA LYS A 133 17.82 -12.66 -15.09
C LYS A 133 17.49 -11.65 -16.19
N GLY A 134 16.28 -11.76 -16.75
CA GLY A 134 15.81 -10.91 -17.86
C GLY A 134 16.14 -11.42 -19.27
N SER A 135 16.70 -12.64 -19.40
CA SER A 135 16.79 -13.32 -20.71
C SER A 135 15.47 -14.02 -21.07
N ALA A 136 15.24 -14.25 -22.35
CA ALA A 136 14.04 -14.95 -22.82
C ALA A 136 13.96 -16.38 -22.27
N GLU A 137 15.11 -17.04 -22.08
CA GLU A 137 15.23 -18.38 -21.50
C GLU A 137 14.91 -18.38 -20.00
N TYR A 138 15.33 -17.33 -19.29
CA TYR A 138 14.98 -17.12 -17.89
C TYR A 138 13.48 -16.91 -17.70
N ASP A 139 12.87 -16.06 -18.53
CA ASP A 139 11.43 -15.79 -18.48
C ASP A 139 10.61 -17.04 -18.82
N LYS A 140 11.07 -17.83 -19.79
CA LYS A 140 10.48 -19.12 -20.14
C LYS A 140 10.57 -20.14 -18.99
N CYS A 141 11.72 -20.22 -18.32
CA CYS A 141 11.94 -21.08 -17.16
C CYS A 141 10.95 -20.77 -16.02
N LEU A 142 10.73 -19.48 -15.72
CA LEU A 142 9.74 -19.06 -14.73
C LEU A 142 8.31 -19.41 -15.15
N MET A 143 7.95 -19.18 -16.42
CA MET A 143 6.61 -19.51 -16.93
C MET A 143 6.30 -21.01 -16.85
N GLU A 144 7.26 -21.89 -17.17
CA GLU A 144 7.06 -23.35 -17.09
C GLU A 144 6.81 -23.81 -15.64
N LEU A 145 7.50 -23.21 -14.66
CA LEU A 145 7.31 -23.53 -13.25
C LEU A 145 5.96 -23.06 -12.71
N THR A 146 5.42 -21.95 -13.23
CA THR A 146 4.07 -21.46 -12.84
C THR A 146 2.92 -22.31 -13.36
N LEU A 147 3.14 -23.15 -14.39
CA LEU A 147 2.12 -24.02 -15.01
C LEU A 147 2.07 -25.43 -14.40
N LEU A 148 3.01 -25.78 -13.52
CA LEU A 148 3.12 -27.10 -12.89
C LEU A 148 2.42 -27.18 -11.52
N ASN A 149 1.82 -26.08 -11.04
CA ASN A 149 1.07 -25.95 -9.79
C ASN A 149 -0.39 -25.57 -10.04
#